data_AF-A0A2E3CBR4-F1
#
_entry.id   AF-A0A2E3CBR4-F1
#
_cell.length_a   1.000
_cell.length_b   1.000
_cell.length_c   1.000
_cell.angle_alpha   90.00
_cell.angle_beta   90.00
_cell.angle_gamma   90.00
#
_symmetry.space_group_name_H-M   'P 1'
#
loop_
_entity.id
_entity.type
_entity.pdbx_description
1 polymer ?
#
loop_
_entity_poly.entity_id
_entity_poly.type
_entity_poly.pdbx_seq_one_letter_code
_entity_poly.pdbx_strand_id
1 'polypeptide(L)'
;MYKDFLPDAVYLEDSLNEVSYELIEEIKISSNNYLEKIKKIIDLYKKSGADSILLACTEFTVIKSFFKDEGIDTIDSNEEYAKHLIKIIKNKIV
;
A
#
# COMPACT_ATOMS: atom_id res chain seq x y z
N MET A 1 -10.48 -12.21 9.73
CA MET A 1 -10.11 -11.55 8.45
C MET A 1 -9.64 -10.13 8.77
N TYR A 2 -8.81 -9.46 7.96
CA TYR A 2 -8.34 -8.10 8.30
C TYR A 2 -9.48 -7.10 8.55
N LYS A 3 -10.66 -7.34 7.98
CA LYS A 3 -11.90 -6.59 8.25
C LYS A 3 -12.28 -6.52 9.73
N ASP A 4 -11.90 -7.52 10.52
CA ASP A 4 -12.18 -7.56 11.96
C ASP A 4 -11.27 -6.60 12.75
N PHE A 5 -10.14 -6.20 12.18
CA PHE A 5 -9.15 -5.32 12.80
C PHE A 5 -9.15 -3.90 12.22
N LEU A 6 -9.62 -3.73 10.98
CA LEU A 6 -9.72 -2.45 10.27
C LEU A 6 -11.13 -2.30 9.66
N PRO A 7 -12.17 -2.13 10.51
CA PRO A 7 -13.57 -2.12 10.04
C PRO A 7 -13.89 -0.96 9.09
N ASP A 8 -13.17 0.16 9.21
CA ASP A 8 -13.36 1.35 8.39
C ASP A 8 -12.57 1.34 7.07
N ALA A 9 -11.81 0.27 6.81
CA ALA A 9 -11.03 0.15 5.59
C ALA A 9 -11.90 -0.25 4.40
N VAL A 10 -11.63 0.35 3.24
CA VAL A 10 -12.18 -0.10 1.96
C VAL A 10 -11.27 -1.21 1.42
N TYR A 11 -11.86 -2.39 1.20
CA TYR A 11 -11.15 -3.55 0.67
C TYR A 11 -11.39 -3.68 -0.83
N LEU A 12 -10.33 -4.03 -1.55
CA LEU A 12 -10.40 -4.35 -2.97
C LEU A 12 -11.26 -5.60 -3.21
N GLU A 13 -12.08 -5.55 -4.26
CA GLU A 13 -12.79 -6.73 -4.78
C GLU A 13 -11.81 -7.75 -5.38
N ASP A 14 -12.24 -9.00 -5.58
CA ASP A 14 -11.36 -10.09 -6.03
C ASP A 14 -10.68 -9.81 -7.39
N SER A 15 -11.40 -9.19 -8.33
CA SER A 15 -10.83 -8.78 -9.63
C SER A 15 -9.74 -7.71 -9.52
N LEU A 16 -9.76 -6.93 -8.44
CA LEU A 16 -8.78 -5.88 -8.16
C LEU A 16 -7.59 -6.42 -7.38
N ASN A 17 -7.78 -7.48 -6.60
CA ASN A 17 -6.67 -8.24 -6.02
C ASN A 17 -5.76 -8.80 -7.13
N GLU A 18 -6.32 -9.28 -8.25
CA GLU A 18 -5.53 -9.71 -9.41
C GLU A 18 -4.63 -8.59 -9.95
N VAL A 19 -5.15 -7.37 -10.10
CA VAL A 19 -4.36 -6.21 -10.54
C VAL A 19 -3.22 -5.90 -9.56
N SER A 20 -3.47 -6.00 -8.25
CA SER A 20 -2.43 -5.83 -7.23
C SER A 20 -1.37 -6.92 -7.29
N TYR A 21 -1.75 -8.18 -7.55
CA TYR A 21 -0.79 -9.29 -7.69
C TYR A 21 0.09 -9.14 -8.92
N GLU A 22 -0.49 -8.82 -10.08
CA GLU A 22 0.29 -8.58 -11.29
C GLU A 22 1.26 -7.40 -11.11
N LEU A 23 0.83 -6.34 -10.42
CA LEU A 23 1.67 -5.20 -10.08
C LEU A 23 2.86 -5.62 -9.20
N ILE A 24 2.64 -6.46 -8.19
CA ILE A 24 3.72 -7.00 -7.35
C ILE A 24 4.73 -7.76 -8.19
N GLU A 25 4.27 -8.65 -9.08
CA GLU A 25 5.15 -9.45 -9.93
C GLU A 25 5.95 -8.56 -10.90
N GLU A 26 5.33 -7.55 -11.50
CA GLU A 26 6.01 -6.59 -12.38
C GLU A 26 7.09 -5.78 -11.66
N ILE A 27 6.82 -5.35 -10.42
CA ILE A 27 7.79 -4.68 -9.57
C ILE A 27 8.99 -5.60 -9.31
N LYS A 28 8.76 -6.88 -8.96
CA LYS A 28 9.84 -7.84 -8.66
C LYS A 28 10.77 -8.06 -9.85
N ILE A 29 10.22 -8.18 -11.06
CA ILE A 29 11.02 -8.36 -12.27
C ILE A 29 11.59 -7.04 -12.82
N SER A 30 11.40 -5.92 -12.11
CA SER A 30 11.83 -4.58 -12.53
C SER A 30 11.35 -4.21 -13.93
N SER A 31 10.16 -4.68 -14.32
CA SER A 31 9.56 -4.28 -15.58
C SER A 31 9.07 -2.84 -15.41
N ASN A 32 9.45 -1.92 -16.30
CA ASN A 32 8.99 -0.53 -16.24
C ASN A 32 7.52 -0.35 -16.70
N ASN A 33 6.75 -1.43 -16.77
CA ASN A 33 5.42 -1.44 -17.39
C ASN A 33 4.26 -1.48 -16.38
N TYR A 34 4.49 -1.00 -15.15
CA TYR A 34 3.48 -0.99 -14.10
C TYR A 34 2.64 0.30 -14.03
N LEU A 35 2.99 1.35 -14.80
CA LEU A 35 2.31 2.66 -14.75
C LEU A 35 0.81 2.56 -14.99
N GLU A 36 0.37 1.78 -15.97
CA GLU A 36 -1.04 1.61 -16.29
C GLU A 36 -1.80 0.89 -15.17
N LYS A 37 -1.14 -0.03 -14.44
CA LYS A 37 -1.75 -0.69 -13.27
C LYS A 37 -1.84 0.26 -12.09
N ILE A 38 -0.81 1.06 -11.84
CA ILE A 38 -0.83 2.11 -10.81
C ILE A 38 -1.98 3.10 -11.08
N LYS A 39 -2.15 3.56 -12.33
CA LYS A 39 -3.28 4.43 -12.69
C LYS A 39 -4.63 3.79 -12.40
N LYS A 40 -4.81 2.51 -12.72
CA LYS A 40 -6.05 1.79 -12.37
C LYS A 40 -6.30 1.80 -10.86
N ILE A 41 -5.27 1.56 -10.04
CA ILE A 41 -5.39 1.61 -8.57
C ILE A 41 -5.74 3.03 -8.09
N ILE A 42 -5.12 4.07 -8.64
CA ILE A 42 -5.42 5.47 -8.32
C ILE A 42 -6.87 5.82 -8.68
N ASP A 43 -7.34 5.44 -9.86
CA ASP A 43 -8.72 5.70 -10.28
C ASP A 43 -9.74 5.03 -9.36
N LEU A 44 -9.40 3.84 -8.85
CA LEU A 44 -10.22 3.12 -7.88
C LEU A 44 -10.21 3.81 -6.52
N TYR A 45 -9.04 4.23 -6.05
CA TYR A 45 -8.91 5.02 -4.83
C TYR A 45 -9.75 6.31 -4.91
N LYS A 46 -9.66 7.06 -6.01
CA LYS A 46 -10.44 8.29 -6.21
C LYS A 46 -11.96 8.04 -6.19
N LYS A 47 -12.41 6.82 -6.52
CA LYS A 47 -13.83 6.41 -6.48
C LYS A 47 -14.26 5.82 -5.14
N SER A 48 -13.33 5.32 -4.32
CA SER A 48 -13.65 4.62 -3.08
C SER A 48 -14.07 5.56 -1.95
N GLY A 49 -13.68 6.84 -2.02
CA GLY A 49 -13.87 7.80 -0.95
C GLY A 49 -12.93 7.57 0.25
N ALA A 50 -11.90 6.75 0.10
CA ALA A 50 -10.88 6.56 1.13
C ALA A 50 -10.00 7.81 1.27
N ASP A 51 -9.57 8.12 2.50
CA ASP A 51 -8.67 9.25 2.79
C ASP A 51 -7.19 8.91 2.56
N SER A 52 -6.84 7.63 2.56
CA SER A 52 -5.46 7.16 2.36
C SER A 52 -5.40 5.73 1.84
N ILE A 53 -4.24 5.34 1.30
CA ILE A 53 -3.93 3.97 0.88
C ILE A 53 -2.97 3.31 1.86
N LEU A 54 -3.30 2.12 2.35
CA LEU A 54 -2.38 1.26 3.09
C LEU A 54 -1.56 0.39 2.12
N LEU A 55 -0.26 0.63 2.05
CA LEU A 55 0.69 -0.20 1.30
C LEU A 55 1.11 -1.39 2.17
N ALA A 56 0.29 -2.45 2.15
CA ALA A 56 0.43 -3.64 2.99
C ALA A 56 1.37 -4.72 2.39
N CYS A 57 2.26 -4.34 1.48
CA CYS A 57 3.18 -5.26 0.80
C CYS A 57 4.54 -4.58 0.61
N THR A 58 5.64 -5.33 0.78
CA THR A 58 7.02 -4.83 0.69
C THR A 58 7.35 -4.20 -0.65
N GLU A 59 6.78 -4.75 -1.71
CA GLU A 59 7.01 -4.33 -3.09
C GLU A 59 6.37 -2.95 -3.36
N PHE A 60 5.29 -2.60 -2.67
CA PHE A 60 4.61 -1.34 -2.91
C PHE A 60 5.37 -0.10 -2.41
N THR A 61 6.35 -0.28 -1.52
CA THR A 61 7.21 0.81 -1.06
C THR A 61 7.89 1.53 -2.22
N VAL A 62 8.29 0.81 -3.29
CA VAL A 62 9.01 1.40 -4.43
C VAL A 62 8.14 2.28 -5.32
N ILE A 63 6.82 2.11 -5.26
CA ILE A 63 5.86 2.87 -6.06
C ILE A 63 5.15 3.95 -5.24
N LYS A 64 5.53 4.14 -3.96
CA LYS A 64 4.95 5.14 -3.05
C LYS A 64 4.97 6.55 -3.64
N SER A 65 6.02 6.92 -4.38
CA SER A 65 6.13 8.25 -5.00
C SER A 65 5.02 8.54 -6.01
N PHE A 66 4.55 7.55 -6.77
CA PHE A 66 3.49 7.74 -7.75
C PHE A 66 2.17 8.18 -7.11
N PHE A 67 1.82 7.59 -5.97
CA PHE A 67 0.63 7.99 -5.23
C PHE A 67 0.79 9.40 -4.66
N LYS A 68 1.98 9.72 -4.13
CA LYS A 68 2.29 11.06 -3.61
C LYS A 68 2.18 12.14 -4.70
N ASP A 69 2.67 11.87 -5.90
CA ASP A 69 2.61 12.81 -7.04
C ASP A 69 1.16 13.10 -7.46
N GLU A 70 0.24 12.17 -7.19
CA GLU A 70 -1.21 12.29 -7.42
C GLU A 70 -1.96 12.90 -6.23
N GLY A 71 -1.24 13.36 -5.19
CA GLY A 71 -1.82 13.94 -3.99
C GLY A 71 -2.53 12.92 -3.10
N ILE A 72 -2.18 11.63 -3.21
CA ILE A 72 -2.76 10.55 -2.43
C ILE A 72 -1.87 10.24 -1.23
N ASP A 73 -2.46 10.29 -0.04
CA ASP A 73 -1.78 9.90 1.18
C ASP A 73 -1.59 8.39 1.25
N THR A 74 -0.38 7.98 1.63
CA THR A 74 0.00 6.57 1.74
C THR A 74 0.57 6.24 3.11
N ILE A 75 0.13 5.12 3.66
CA ILE A 75 0.68 4.52 4.87
C ILE A 75 1.47 3.29 4.45
N ASP A 76 2.79 3.32 4.62
CA ASP A 76 3.64 2.16 4.34
C ASP A 76 3.71 1.27 5.58
N SER A 77 3.13 0.06 5.50
CA SER A 77 3.07 -0.84 6.65
C SER A 77 4.46 -1.26 7.14
N ASN A 78 5.44 -1.36 6.25
CA ASN A 78 6.80 -1.76 6.61
C ASN A 78 7.51 -0.64 7.34
N GLU A 79 7.33 0.60 6.88
CA GLU A 79 7.86 1.80 7.53
C GLU A 79 7.28 1.97 8.94
N GLU A 80 5.96 1.85 9.08
CA GLU A 80 5.27 1.97 10.37
C GLU A 80 5.65 0.83 11.33
N TYR A 81 5.78 -0.40 10.81
CA TYR A 81 6.26 -1.54 11.60
C TYR A 81 7.68 -1.30 12.12
N ALA A 82 8.61 -0.82 11.28
CA ALA A 82 9.98 -0.52 11.69
C ALA A 82 10.04 0.59 12.75
N LYS A 83 9.27 1.68 12.57
CA LYS A 83 9.16 2.76 13.57
C LYS A 83 8.67 2.22 14.91
N HIS A 84 7.64 1.38 14.89
CA HIS A 84 7.09 0.79 16.10
C HIS A 84 8.09 -0.14 16.81
N LEU A 85 8.80 -0.98 16.05
CA LEU A 85 9.83 -1.87 16.57
C LEU A 85 10.95 -1.09 17.27
N ILE A 86 11.45 -0.01 16.65
CA ILE A 86 12.47 0.86 17.26
C ILE A 86 11.98 1.44 18.59
N LYS A 87 10.71 1.88 18.66
CA LYS A 87 10.11 2.41 19.88
C LYS A 87 10.08 1.35 20.99
N ILE A 88 9.70 0.11 20.68
CA ILE A 88 9.72 -1.00 21.63
C ILE A 88 11.13 -1.25 22.15
N ILE A 89 12.12 -1.31 21.26
CA ILE A 89 13.52 -1.56 21.64
C ILE A 89 14.04 -0.46 22.57
N LYS A 90 13.82 0.81 22.22
CA LYS A 90 14.25 1.95 23.06
C LYS A 90 13.60 1.94 24.45
N ASN A 91 12.32 1.57 24.54
CA ASN A 91 11.61 1.50 25.82
C ASN A 91 12.01 0.30 26.69
N LYS A 92 12.66 -0.72 26.12
CA LYS A 92 13.17 -1.89 26.85
C LYS A 92 14.60 -1.72 27.37
N ILE A 93 15.35 -0.72 26.90
CA ILE A 93 16.72 -0.40 27.36
C ILE A 93 16.67 0.60 28.54
N VAL A 94 15.64 0.48 29.40
CA VAL A 94 15.50 1.25 30.65
C VAL A 94 15.64 0.31 31.82
#